data_AF-A0A1G2PQD8-F1
#
_entry.id   AF-A0A1G2PQD8-F1
#
_cell.length_a   1.000
_cell.length_b   1.000
_cell.length_c   1.000
_cell.angle_alpha   90.00
_cell.angle_beta   90.00
_cell.angle_gamma   90.00
#
_symmetry.space_group_name_H-M   'P 1'
#
loop_
_entity.id
_entity.type
_entity.pdbx_description
1 polymer ?
#
loop_
_entity_poly.entity_id
_entity_poly.type
_entity_poly.pdbx_seq_one_letter_code
_entity_poly.pdbx_strand_id
1 'polypeptide(L)'
;MKIFNKILAVLFPQKCLGCKKENEILCSDCLLKINRPDTPYLNGVHIAANYQDLVLKKSLWLLKYRGAKQLAKPLAELIKERIWKKLETEDWFIVPIPLSKNKMRRRGYNQTELIAKELSDNICADVLLKKFHTKSQVEVKDKEERLTNIIGSFEIKNPEKIKGKKIILIDDVYTTGATMREAKKILISAGVKKVVGIAVARG
;
A
#
# COMPACT_ATOMS: atom_id res chain seq x y z
N MET A 1 -14.92 27.08 -9.15
CA MET A 1 -14.65 25.77 -8.49
C MET A 1 -14.53 25.81 -6.96
N LYS A 2 -13.83 26.78 -6.33
CA LYS A 2 -13.65 26.78 -4.84
C LYS A 2 -14.93 27.03 -4.03
N ILE A 3 -15.84 27.89 -4.51
CA ILE A 3 -17.09 28.23 -3.80
C ILE A 3 -18.07 27.04 -3.81
N PHE A 4 -18.24 26.39 -4.96
CA PHE A 4 -19.11 25.21 -5.09
C PHE A 4 -18.67 24.07 -4.17
N ASN A 5 -17.36 23.79 -4.08
CA ASN A 5 -16.82 22.80 -3.14
C ASN A 5 -17.00 23.20 -1.66
N LYS A 6 -16.96 24.49 -1.33
CA LYS A 6 -17.28 24.98 0.03
C LYS A 6 -18.76 24.80 0.36
N ILE A 7 -19.66 25.11 -0.57
CA ILE A 7 -21.11 24.90 -0.40
C ILE A 7 -21.41 23.41 -0.24
N LEU A 8 -20.80 22.54 -1.06
CA LEU A 8 -20.94 21.10 -0.91
C LEU A 8 -20.35 20.58 0.42
N ALA A 9 -19.26 21.13 0.91
CA ALA A 9 -18.69 20.75 2.21
C ALA A 9 -19.61 21.16 3.38
N VAL A 10 -20.37 22.24 3.26
CA VAL A 10 -21.37 22.67 4.24
C VAL A 10 -22.63 21.82 4.17
N LEU A 11 -23.11 21.51 2.95
CA LEU A 11 -24.34 20.72 2.75
C LEU A 11 -24.12 19.21 2.97
N PHE A 12 -22.90 18.72 2.70
CA PHE A 12 -22.51 17.31 2.79
C PHE A 12 -21.14 17.17 3.46
N PRO A 13 -21.04 17.45 4.78
CA PRO A 13 -19.78 17.39 5.48
C PRO A 13 -19.21 15.98 5.45
N GLN A 14 -17.93 15.87 5.13
CA GLN A 14 -17.21 14.61 5.21
C GLN A 14 -17.17 14.16 6.67
N LYS A 15 -17.58 12.91 6.94
CA LYS A 15 -17.59 12.33 8.29
C LYS A 15 -16.55 11.24 8.45
N CYS A 16 -15.92 11.20 9.62
CA CYS A 16 -14.91 10.21 9.99
C CYS A 16 -15.50 8.80 9.91
N LEU A 17 -14.77 7.87 9.30
CA LEU A 17 -15.22 6.49 9.12
C LEU A 17 -15.47 5.77 10.45
N GLY A 18 -14.69 6.09 11.50
CA GLY A 18 -14.86 5.57 12.85
C GLY A 18 -15.93 6.33 13.65
N CYS A 19 -15.61 7.51 14.16
CA CYS A 19 -16.42 8.24 15.14
C CYS A 19 -17.49 9.19 14.55
N LYS A 20 -17.59 9.32 13.22
CA LYS A 20 -18.52 10.22 12.52
C LYS A 20 -18.32 11.73 12.71
N LYS A 21 -17.25 12.16 13.40
CA LYS A 21 -16.85 13.59 13.48
C LYS A 21 -16.67 14.19 12.08
N GLU A 22 -17.05 15.45 11.91
CA GLU A 22 -16.99 16.15 10.62
C GLU A 22 -15.57 16.60 10.25
N ASN A 23 -15.38 16.96 8.97
CA ASN A 23 -14.18 17.53 8.36
C ASN A 23 -12.99 16.59 8.12
N GLU A 24 -13.04 15.35 8.59
CA GLU A 24 -11.98 14.36 8.37
C GLU A 24 -12.56 13.02 7.91
N ILE A 25 -11.94 12.38 6.92
CA ILE A 25 -12.35 11.02 6.51
C ILE A 25 -11.96 9.97 7.54
N LEU A 26 -10.85 10.18 8.25
CA LEU A 26 -10.36 9.32 9.32
C LEU A 26 -9.53 10.20 10.27
N CYS A 27 -10.09 10.52 11.42
CA CYS A 27 -9.42 11.36 12.42
C CYS A 27 -8.30 10.60 13.13
N SER A 28 -7.35 11.34 13.72
CA SER A 28 -6.22 10.78 14.46
C SER A 28 -6.65 9.85 15.60
N ASP A 29 -7.72 10.18 16.35
CA ASP A 29 -8.22 9.32 17.44
C ASP A 29 -8.68 7.94 16.94
N CYS A 30 -9.42 7.93 15.82
CA CYS A 30 -9.87 6.68 15.21
C CYS A 30 -8.70 5.92 14.58
N LEU A 31 -7.72 6.64 14.03
CA LEU A 31 -6.50 6.05 13.47
C LEU A 31 -5.70 5.30 14.54
N LEU A 32 -5.53 5.90 15.73
CA LEU A 32 -4.81 5.31 16.85
C LEU A 32 -5.52 4.07 17.41
N LYS A 33 -6.86 4.04 17.34
CA LYS A 33 -7.69 2.91 17.78
C LYS A 33 -7.71 1.71 16.83
N ILE A 34 -7.20 1.84 15.60
CA ILE A 34 -7.14 0.71 14.65
C ILE A 34 -6.36 -0.45 15.27
N ASN A 35 -6.86 -1.67 15.18
CA ASN A 35 -6.20 -2.82 15.80
C ASN A 35 -4.77 -3.03 15.28
N ARG A 36 -3.83 -3.26 16.20
CA ARG A 36 -2.45 -3.69 15.88
C ARG A 36 -2.44 -5.17 15.53
N PRO A 37 -1.53 -5.63 14.65
CA PRO A 37 -1.37 -7.05 14.42
C PRO A 37 -0.64 -7.70 15.60
N ASP A 38 -0.98 -8.95 15.91
CA ASP A 38 -0.29 -9.73 16.96
C ASP A 38 1.20 -9.93 16.62
N THR A 39 1.50 -10.02 15.32
CA THR A 39 2.85 -10.18 14.77
C THR A 39 3.14 -9.02 13.81
N PRO A 40 3.73 -7.91 14.31
CA PRO A 40 3.98 -6.69 13.55
C PRO A 40 5.19 -6.77 12.61
N TYR A 41 5.93 -7.88 12.66
CA TYR A 41 6.99 -8.20 11.72
C TYR A 41 6.92 -9.68 11.36
N LEU A 42 6.83 -9.98 10.06
CA LEU A 42 6.73 -11.35 9.57
C LEU A 42 7.47 -11.47 8.23
N ASN A 43 8.39 -12.43 8.12
CA ASN A 43 9.10 -12.76 6.87
C ASN A 43 9.77 -11.54 6.19
N GLY A 44 10.33 -10.61 6.97
CA GLY A 44 10.97 -9.41 6.42
C GLY A 44 10.02 -8.27 6.07
N VAL A 45 8.75 -8.34 6.51
CA VAL A 45 7.73 -7.32 6.27
C VAL A 45 7.21 -6.79 7.61
N HIS A 46 7.28 -5.48 7.81
CA HIS A 46 6.60 -4.78 8.90
C HIS A 46 5.13 -4.54 8.56
N ILE A 47 4.25 -4.71 9.54
CA ILE A 47 2.79 -4.69 9.35
C ILE A 47 2.19 -3.68 10.31
N ALA A 48 1.47 -2.69 9.79
CA ALA A 48 0.97 -1.60 10.64
C ALA A 48 -0.30 -2.00 11.39
N ALA A 49 -1.20 -2.77 10.78
CA ALA A 49 -2.49 -3.07 11.37
C ALA A 49 -3.06 -4.44 10.99
N ASN A 50 -4.11 -4.83 11.71
CA ASN A 50 -4.90 -6.03 11.45
C ASN A 50 -6.03 -5.71 10.44
N TYR A 51 -6.11 -6.43 9.31
CA TYR A 51 -7.09 -6.17 8.24
C TYR A 51 -8.54 -6.40 8.68
N GLN A 52 -8.77 -7.19 9.72
CA GLN A 52 -10.10 -7.46 10.27
C GLN A 52 -10.70 -6.24 10.98
N ASP A 53 -9.89 -5.21 11.30
CA ASP A 53 -10.38 -3.94 11.80
C ASP A 53 -11.37 -3.29 10.81
N LEU A 54 -12.58 -2.98 11.27
CA LEU A 54 -13.67 -2.51 10.40
C LEU A 54 -13.37 -1.15 9.76
N VAL A 55 -12.73 -0.24 10.51
CA VAL A 55 -12.39 1.11 10.02
C VAL A 55 -11.28 1.00 8.98
N LEU A 56 -10.25 0.22 9.24
CA LEU A 56 -9.16 -0.03 8.29
C LEU A 56 -9.66 -0.73 7.02
N LYS A 57 -10.43 -1.81 7.17
CA LYS A 57 -10.99 -2.57 6.04
C LYS A 57 -11.83 -1.67 5.14
N LYS A 58 -12.69 -0.83 5.73
CA LYS A 58 -13.50 0.14 5.01
C LYS A 58 -12.64 1.20 4.33
N SER A 59 -11.60 1.69 5.00
CA SER A 59 -10.65 2.67 4.44
C SER A 59 -9.94 2.12 3.21
N LEU A 60 -9.35 0.92 3.30
CA LEU A 60 -8.70 0.26 2.18
C LEU A 60 -9.68 -0.02 1.04
N TRP A 61 -10.91 -0.41 1.35
CA TRP A 61 -11.93 -0.65 0.32
C TRP A 61 -12.34 0.64 -0.41
N LEU A 62 -12.59 1.73 0.32
CA LEU A 62 -12.93 3.03 -0.26
C LEU A 62 -11.78 3.56 -1.14
N LEU A 63 -10.55 3.43 -0.67
CA LEU A 63 -9.35 3.77 -1.43
C LEU A 63 -9.19 2.88 -2.67
N LYS A 64 -9.61 1.61 -2.66
CA LYS A 64 -9.49 0.68 -3.80
C LYS A 64 -10.61 0.81 -4.83
N TYR A 65 -11.81 1.20 -4.43
CA TYR A 65 -13.00 1.02 -5.26
C TYR A 65 -13.91 2.24 -5.36
N ARG A 66 -13.74 3.25 -4.50
CA ARG A 66 -14.59 4.46 -4.50
C ARG A 66 -13.81 5.75 -4.76
N GLY A 67 -12.55 5.67 -5.17
CA GLY A 67 -11.78 6.86 -5.54
C GLY A 67 -11.39 7.75 -4.35
N ALA A 68 -11.53 7.27 -3.11
CA ALA A 68 -11.25 8.04 -1.91
C ALA A 68 -9.74 8.18 -1.65
N LYS A 69 -9.03 8.84 -2.58
CA LYS A 69 -7.56 9.03 -2.58
C LYS A 69 -7.05 9.74 -1.33
N GLN A 70 -7.87 10.59 -0.71
CA GLN A 70 -7.56 11.29 0.53
C GLN A 70 -7.33 10.35 1.73
N LEU A 71 -7.68 9.05 1.61
CA LEU A 71 -7.33 8.03 2.60
C LEU A 71 -5.85 7.62 2.56
N ALA A 72 -5.10 7.96 1.51
CA ALA A 72 -3.67 7.64 1.45
C ALA A 72 -2.90 8.28 2.62
N LYS A 73 -3.19 9.54 2.93
CA LYS A 73 -2.55 10.29 4.02
C LYS A 73 -2.74 9.63 5.40
N PRO A 74 -3.97 9.38 5.90
CA PRO A 74 -4.12 8.74 7.21
C PRO A 74 -3.58 7.30 7.23
N LEU A 75 -3.65 6.55 6.12
CA LEU A 75 -3.03 5.21 6.07
C LEU A 75 -1.49 5.27 6.11
N ALA A 76 -0.89 6.30 5.53
CA ALA A 76 0.54 6.56 5.66
C ALA A 76 0.91 7.02 7.08
N GLU A 77 0.11 7.88 7.71
CA GLU A 77 0.28 8.27 9.12
C GLU A 77 0.26 7.05 10.05
N LEU A 78 -0.63 6.07 9.80
CA LEU A 78 -0.66 4.81 10.52
C LEU A 78 0.66 4.03 10.41
N ILE A 79 1.24 3.97 9.20
CA ILE A 79 2.57 3.38 8.98
C ILE A 79 3.64 4.20 9.72
N LYS A 80 3.57 5.53 9.66
CA LYS A 80 4.54 6.42 10.31
C LYS A 80 4.64 6.18 11.80
N GLU A 81 3.48 6.21 12.47
CA GLU A 81 3.39 6.04 13.91
C GLU A 81 3.85 4.66 14.38
N ARG A 82 3.58 3.60 13.60
CA ARG A 82 3.81 2.22 14.06
C ARG A 82 5.16 1.65 13.66
N ILE A 83 5.65 2.06 12.49
CA ILE A 83 6.79 1.44 11.81
C ILE A 83 7.86 2.49 11.49
N TRP A 84 7.51 3.52 10.70
CA TRP A 84 8.51 4.40 10.07
C TRP A 84 9.42 5.09 11.08
N LYS A 85 8.87 5.64 12.17
CA LYS A 85 9.65 6.32 13.23
C LYS A 85 10.65 5.40 13.94
N LYS A 86 10.53 4.08 13.78
CA LYS A 86 11.40 3.07 14.40
C LYS A 86 12.42 2.50 13.42
N LEU A 87 12.39 2.93 12.16
CA LEU A 87 13.29 2.49 11.11
C LEU A 87 14.22 3.64 10.72
N GLU A 88 15.50 3.34 10.54
CA GLU A 88 16.43 4.24 9.86
C GLU A 88 16.09 4.23 8.37
N THR A 89 15.49 5.31 7.87
CA THR A 89 14.90 5.37 6.52
C THR A 89 15.51 6.44 5.62
N GLU A 90 16.43 7.25 6.13
CA GLU A 90 16.99 8.44 5.45
C GLU A 90 17.60 8.09 4.07
N ASP A 91 18.33 6.98 3.97
CA ASP A 91 18.99 6.55 2.73
C ASP A 91 18.18 5.54 1.90
N TRP A 92 16.90 5.34 2.23
CA TRP A 92 16.09 4.31 1.60
C TRP A 92 15.17 4.89 0.53
N PHE A 93 15.01 4.14 -0.56
CA PHE A 93 14.06 4.46 -1.62
C PHE A 93 12.82 3.60 -1.47
N ILE A 94 11.65 4.19 -1.70
CA ILE A 94 10.38 3.47 -1.65
C ILE A 94 10.04 2.92 -3.03
N VAL A 95 9.76 1.62 -3.10
CA VAL A 95 9.17 0.98 -4.28
C VAL A 95 7.78 0.48 -3.90
N PRO A 96 6.69 1.08 -4.42
CA PRO A 96 5.36 0.55 -4.22
C PRO A 96 5.14 -0.72 -5.06
N ILE A 97 4.41 -1.70 -4.52
CA ILE A 97 3.94 -2.85 -5.32
C ILE A 97 3.05 -2.35 -6.46
N PRO A 98 3.35 -2.70 -7.73
CA PRO A 98 2.58 -2.24 -8.88
C PRO A 98 1.25 -2.97 -9.02
N LEU A 99 0.25 -2.25 -9.54
CA LEU A 99 -1.00 -2.86 -10.01
C LEU A 99 -0.82 -3.53 -11.37
N SER A 100 -1.67 -4.51 -11.67
CA SER A 100 -1.81 -5.01 -13.04
C SER A 100 -2.40 -3.92 -13.93
N LYS A 101 -2.06 -3.91 -15.23
CA LYS A 101 -2.56 -2.92 -16.18
C LYS A 101 -4.10 -2.82 -16.19
N ASN A 102 -4.80 -3.94 -16.06
CA ASN A 102 -6.27 -3.95 -15.98
C ASN A 102 -6.80 -3.23 -14.72
N LYS A 103 -6.18 -3.49 -13.55
CA LYS A 103 -6.54 -2.81 -12.31
C LYS A 103 -6.20 -1.32 -12.38
N MET A 104 -5.05 -0.97 -12.96
CA MET A 104 -4.64 0.42 -13.16
C MET A 104 -5.61 1.17 -14.07
N ARG A 105 -6.03 0.59 -15.22
CA ARG A 105 -7.02 1.20 -16.11
C ARG A 105 -8.38 1.39 -15.44
N ARG A 106 -8.86 0.39 -14.70
CA ARG A 106 -10.16 0.46 -14.00
C ARG A 106 -10.16 1.44 -12.83
N ARG A 107 -9.07 1.47 -12.04
CA ARG A 107 -8.96 2.29 -10.82
C ARG A 107 -8.46 3.71 -11.11
N GLY A 108 -7.65 3.89 -12.15
CA GLY A 108 -7.02 5.15 -12.53
C GLY A 108 -5.81 5.56 -11.69
N TYR A 109 -5.42 4.76 -10.69
CA TYR A 109 -4.26 5.01 -9.81
C TYR A 109 -3.81 3.75 -9.08
N ASN A 110 -2.57 3.77 -8.59
CA ASN A 110 -2.05 2.78 -7.64
C ASN A 110 -2.15 3.31 -6.20
N GLN A 111 -3.03 2.70 -5.40
CA GLN A 111 -3.24 3.02 -3.99
C GLN A 111 -1.96 2.90 -3.16
N THR A 112 -1.12 1.92 -3.47
CA THR A 112 0.14 1.70 -2.78
C THR A 112 1.14 2.81 -3.08
N GLU A 113 1.14 3.31 -4.31
CA GLU A 113 1.93 4.47 -4.72
C GLU A 113 1.44 5.76 -4.04
N LEU A 114 0.12 5.95 -3.90
CA LEU A 114 -0.43 7.09 -3.17
C LEU A 114 0.02 7.08 -1.70
N ILE A 115 -0.02 5.92 -1.04
CA ILE A 115 0.45 5.78 0.34
C ILE A 115 1.97 6.01 0.43
N ALA A 116 2.74 5.49 -0.51
CA ALA A 116 4.19 5.69 -0.58
C ALA A 116 4.59 7.17 -0.69
N LYS A 117 3.89 7.94 -1.53
CA LYS A 117 4.11 9.38 -1.71
C LYS A 117 3.87 10.20 -0.43
N GLU A 118 3.00 9.74 0.45
CA GLU A 118 2.76 10.38 1.75
C GLU A 118 3.84 10.02 2.80
N LEU A 119 4.67 9.00 2.54
CA LEU A 119 5.74 8.55 3.45
C LEU A 119 7.07 9.23 3.19
N SER A 120 7.46 9.39 1.92
CA SER A 120 8.74 10.00 1.51
C SER A 120 8.69 10.45 0.05
N ASP A 121 9.50 11.47 -0.26
CA ASP A 121 9.74 11.92 -1.64
C ASP A 121 10.68 11.00 -2.43
N ASN A 122 11.43 10.11 -1.76
CA ASN A 122 12.38 9.17 -2.37
C ASN A 122 11.67 7.96 -3.01
N ILE A 123 10.71 8.19 -3.90
CA ILE A 123 9.90 7.14 -4.51
C ILE A 123 10.39 6.73 -5.91
N CYS A 124 10.56 5.42 -6.11
CA CYS A 124 10.85 4.77 -7.38
C CYS A 124 9.62 3.97 -7.85
N ALA A 125 8.56 4.64 -8.28
CA ALA A 125 7.30 3.98 -8.66
C ALA A 125 7.34 3.26 -10.02
N ASP A 126 8.28 3.64 -10.90
CA ASP A 126 8.36 3.18 -12.29
C ASP A 126 9.35 2.01 -12.51
N VAL A 127 10.02 1.54 -11.45
CA VAL A 127 11.09 0.53 -11.55
C VAL A 127 10.56 -0.91 -11.47
N LEU A 128 9.52 -1.16 -10.68
CA LEU A 128 8.93 -2.48 -10.54
C LEU A 128 7.61 -2.50 -11.31
N LEU A 129 7.52 -3.34 -12.34
CA LEU A 129 6.33 -3.46 -13.17
C LEU A 129 5.68 -4.83 -12.98
N LYS A 130 4.35 -4.87 -13.03
CA LYS A 130 3.61 -6.13 -13.03
C LYS A 130 3.43 -6.61 -14.47
N LYS A 131 3.96 -7.79 -14.79
CA LYS A 131 3.83 -8.41 -16.10
C LYS A 131 2.37 -8.65 -16.46
N PHE A 132 2.09 -8.66 -17.76
CA PHE A 132 0.77 -8.98 -18.28
C PHE A 132 0.62 -10.51 -18.27
N HIS A 133 -0.23 -11.04 -17.40
CA HIS A 133 -0.66 -12.43 -17.50
C HIS A 133 -1.89 -12.50 -18.41
N THR A 134 -1.75 -13.13 -19.57
CA THR A 134 -2.87 -13.58 -20.40
C THR A 134 -3.43 -14.88 -19.81
N LYS A 135 -4.60 -14.79 -19.16
CA LYS A 135 -5.38 -15.86 -18.47
C LYS A 135 -4.77 -16.29 -17.11
N SER A 136 -5.54 -16.53 -16.06
CA SER A 136 -6.85 -17.18 -15.96
C SER A 136 -7.98 -16.35 -15.34
N GLN A 137 -9.19 -16.66 -15.81
CA GLN A 137 -10.46 -16.42 -15.13
C GLN A 137 -10.47 -17.10 -13.76
N VAL A 138 -11.44 -16.69 -12.94
CA VAL A 138 -11.83 -17.19 -11.62
C VAL A 138 -11.39 -16.25 -10.49
N GLU A 139 -12.39 -15.80 -9.74
CA GLU A 139 -12.23 -15.14 -8.46
C GLU A 139 -11.48 -16.10 -7.51
N VAL A 140 -10.15 -16.00 -7.48
CA VAL A 140 -9.30 -16.92 -6.70
C VAL A 140 -9.57 -16.75 -5.21
N LYS A 141 -10.36 -17.70 -4.68
CA LYS A 141 -10.71 -17.84 -3.25
C LYS A 141 -9.62 -18.56 -2.45
N ASP A 142 -8.71 -19.27 -3.11
CA ASP A 142 -7.69 -20.09 -2.45
C ASP A 142 -6.36 -19.35 -2.20
N LYS A 143 -5.78 -19.56 -1.02
CA LYS A 143 -4.47 -19.02 -0.62
C LYS A 143 -3.32 -19.69 -1.37
N GLU A 144 -3.43 -20.98 -1.66
CA GLU A 144 -2.35 -21.73 -2.33
C GLU A 144 -2.23 -21.36 -3.81
N GLU A 145 -3.37 -21.17 -4.48
CA GLU A 145 -3.41 -20.79 -5.90
C GLU A 145 -2.94 -19.34 -6.15
N ARG A 146 -2.91 -18.49 -5.11
CA ARG A 146 -2.22 -17.19 -5.17
C ARG A 146 -0.71 -17.32 -5.20
N LEU A 147 -0.13 -18.39 -4.64
CA LEU A 147 1.32 -18.58 -4.60
C LEU A 147 1.87 -18.89 -5.99
N THR A 148 1.23 -19.80 -6.72
CA THR A 148 1.64 -20.24 -8.07
C THR A 148 1.47 -19.11 -9.10
N ASN A 149 0.38 -18.35 -9.02
CA ASN A 149 0.08 -17.26 -9.98
C ASN A 149 0.99 -16.02 -9.85
N ILE A 150 1.79 -15.89 -8.78
CA ILE A 150 2.63 -14.71 -8.54
C ILE A 150 4.07 -14.89 -9.06
N ILE A 151 4.55 -16.13 -9.19
CA ILE A 151 5.91 -16.40 -9.68
C ILE A 151 6.05 -15.85 -11.11
N GLY A 152 7.11 -15.08 -11.35
CA GLY A 152 7.38 -14.45 -12.64
C GLY A 152 6.46 -13.27 -12.96
N SER A 153 5.63 -12.80 -12.02
CA SER A 153 4.63 -11.74 -12.27
C SER A 153 5.19 -10.32 -12.24
N PHE A 154 6.48 -10.14 -11.96
CA PHE A 154 7.13 -8.83 -11.97
C PHE A 154 8.35 -8.78 -12.90
N GLU A 155 8.70 -7.56 -13.30
CA GLU A 155 9.91 -7.24 -14.04
C GLU A 155 10.49 -5.91 -13.53
N ILE A 156 11.80 -5.73 -13.71
CA ILE A 156 12.49 -4.48 -13.40
C ILE A 156 12.68 -3.68 -14.67
N LYS A 157 12.27 -2.42 -14.62
CA LYS A 157 12.62 -1.39 -15.59
C LYS A 157 13.71 -0.52 -14.98
N ASN A 158 14.72 -0.18 -15.78
CA ASN A 158 15.78 0.76 -15.39
C ASN A 158 16.52 0.31 -14.09
N PRO A 159 17.12 -0.89 -14.06
CA PRO A 159 17.76 -1.45 -12.86
C PRO A 159 18.87 -0.56 -12.27
N GLU A 160 19.52 0.26 -13.08
CA GLU A 160 20.50 1.25 -12.66
C GLU A 160 19.94 2.26 -11.64
N LYS A 161 18.63 2.55 -11.67
CA LYS A 161 17.98 3.43 -10.68
C LYS A 161 17.96 2.85 -9.27
N ILE A 162 18.08 1.53 -9.11
CA ILE A 162 17.94 0.81 -7.83
C ILE A 162 19.20 0.04 -7.41
N LYS A 163 20.16 -0.15 -8.31
CA LYS A 163 21.40 -0.86 -8.04
C LYS A 163 22.17 -0.24 -6.87
N GLY A 164 22.59 -1.06 -5.92
CA GLY A 164 23.33 -0.65 -4.72
C GLY A 164 22.51 0.06 -3.64
N LYS A 165 21.23 0.35 -3.89
CA LYS A 165 20.37 1.12 -2.96
C LYS A 165 19.72 0.23 -1.90
N LYS A 166 19.23 0.85 -0.82
CA LYS A 166 18.34 0.21 0.15
C LYS A 166 16.89 0.52 -0.26
N ILE A 167 16.03 -0.49 -0.33
CA ILE A 167 14.65 -0.36 -0.80
C ILE A 167 13.65 -0.71 0.30
N ILE A 168 12.66 0.15 0.49
CA ILE A 168 11.43 -0.15 1.23
C ILE A 168 10.36 -0.53 0.21
N LEU A 169 9.93 -1.79 0.23
CA LEU A 169 8.88 -2.32 -0.62
C LEU A 169 7.54 -2.16 0.11
N ILE A 170 6.61 -1.38 -0.46
CA ILE A 170 5.31 -1.11 0.20
C ILE A 170 4.18 -1.84 -0.49
N ASP A 171 3.25 -2.41 0.27
CA ASP A 171 1.97 -2.94 -0.22
C ASP A 171 0.82 -2.52 0.72
N ASP A 172 -0.41 -2.63 0.24
CA ASP A 172 -1.57 -2.29 1.07
C ASP A 172 -2.01 -3.43 1.99
N VAL A 173 -1.93 -4.68 1.56
CA VAL A 173 -2.38 -5.84 2.34
C VAL A 173 -1.43 -7.02 2.16
N TYR A 174 -0.79 -7.42 3.24
CA TYR A 174 -0.03 -8.66 3.33
C TYR A 174 -0.98 -9.83 3.67
N THR A 175 -1.07 -10.81 2.78
CA THR A 175 -1.83 -12.06 3.02
C THR A 175 -0.88 -13.24 3.17
N THR A 176 -0.58 -13.95 2.08
CA THR A 176 0.38 -15.06 2.07
C THR A 176 1.84 -14.59 1.97
N GLY A 177 2.05 -13.31 1.69
CA GLY A 177 3.37 -12.73 1.41
C GLY A 177 3.96 -13.06 0.04
N ALA A 178 3.23 -13.79 -0.81
CA ALA A 178 3.69 -14.20 -2.15
C ALA A 178 4.15 -13.00 -3.00
N THR A 179 3.31 -11.95 -3.05
CA THR A 179 3.60 -10.69 -3.75
C THR A 179 4.92 -10.07 -3.29
N MET A 180 5.07 -9.91 -1.97
CA MET A 180 6.25 -9.31 -1.36
C MET A 180 7.51 -10.15 -1.60
N ARG A 181 7.41 -11.49 -1.49
CA ARG A 181 8.54 -12.40 -1.72
C ARG A 181 9.03 -12.34 -3.15
N GLU A 182 8.13 -12.39 -4.13
CA GLU A 182 8.52 -12.36 -5.54
C GLU A 182 9.11 -11.00 -5.94
N ALA A 183 8.48 -9.91 -5.53
CA ALA A 183 9.02 -8.58 -5.78
C ALA A 183 10.40 -8.38 -5.11
N LYS A 184 10.56 -8.83 -3.86
CA LYS A 184 11.86 -8.80 -3.17
C LYS A 184 12.92 -9.61 -3.91
N LYS A 185 12.59 -10.82 -4.38
CA LYS A 185 13.51 -11.68 -5.15
C LYS A 185 14.04 -10.94 -6.38
N ILE A 186 13.13 -10.37 -7.17
CA ILE A 186 13.47 -9.67 -8.42
C ILE A 186 14.27 -8.39 -8.15
N LEU A 187 13.96 -7.63 -7.10
CA LEU A 187 14.74 -6.46 -6.68
C LEU A 187 16.18 -6.84 -6.29
N ILE A 188 16.35 -7.93 -5.53
CA ILE A 188 17.68 -8.43 -5.15
C ILE A 188 18.47 -8.86 -6.39
N SER A 189 17.84 -9.59 -7.32
CA SER A 189 18.47 -9.97 -8.59
C SER A 189 18.89 -8.78 -9.45
N ALA A 190 18.24 -7.62 -9.30
CA ALA A 190 18.62 -6.37 -9.96
C ALA A 190 19.76 -5.60 -9.24
N GLY A 191 20.36 -6.16 -8.19
CA GLY A 191 21.52 -5.60 -7.50
C GLY A 191 21.17 -4.62 -6.37
N VAL A 192 19.95 -4.65 -5.84
CA VAL A 192 19.57 -3.90 -4.63
C VAL A 192 20.36 -4.41 -3.41
N LYS A 193 20.89 -3.49 -2.59
CA LYS A 193 21.71 -3.83 -1.41
C LYS A 193 20.90 -4.43 -0.27
N LYS A 194 19.71 -3.91 -0.02
CA LYS A 194 18.81 -4.38 1.07
C LYS A 194 17.35 -4.11 0.70
N VAL A 195 16.47 -5.04 1.05
CA VAL A 195 15.01 -4.89 0.89
C VAL A 195 14.30 -5.19 2.20
N VAL A 196 13.48 -4.23 2.67
CA VAL A 196 12.53 -4.40 3.77
C VAL A 196 11.12 -4.16 3.24
N GLY A 197 10.16 -4.98 3.65
CA GLY A 197 8.77 -4.80 3.30
C GLY A 197 8.00 -3.99 4.35
N ILE A 198 7.01 -3.22 3.91
CA ILE A 198 6.00 -2.60 4.76
C ILE A 198 4.62 -2.89 4.16
N ALA A 199 3.68 -3.31 5.00
CA ALA A 199 2.27 -3.44 4.62
C ALA A 199 1.38 -2.64 5.58
N VAL A 200 0.34 -1.99 5.04
CA VAL A 200 -0.66 -1.30 5.88
C VAL A 200 -1.39 -2.30 6.76
N ALA A 201 -1.83 -3.43 6.19
CA ALA A 201 -2.63 -4.41 6.90
C ALA A 201 -2.15 -5.85 6.68
N ARG A 202 -2.44 -6.73 7.64
CA ARG A 202 -2.35 -8.19 7.47
C ARG A 202 -3.73 -8.82 7.42
N GLY A 203 -3.99 -9.65 6.41
CA GLY A 203 -5.23 -10.42 6.25
C GLY A 203 -5.04 -11.92 6.15
#